data_AF-A0A952BCR6-F1
#
_entry.id   AF-A0A952BCR6-F1
#
_cell.length_a   1.000
_cell.length_b   1.000
_cell.length_c   1.000
_cell.angle_alpha   90.00
_cell.angle_beta   90.00
_cell.angle_gamma   90.00
#
_symmetry.space_group_name_H-M   'P 1'
#
loop_
_entity.id
_entity.type
_entity.pdbx_description
1 polymer ?
#
loop_
_entity_poly.entity_id
_entity_poly.type
_entity_poly.pdbx_seq_one_letter_code
_entity_poly.pdbx_strand_id
1 'polypeptide(L)'
;MASNRPKTARKPKPNEPRVPKIVETLKRAMAFQAQLESGEIPSQADLARETGLSRARITQIMNLIKLHPRIRETILGLTDTPNGLKLGEHHVRPLAVLSDKDQLSRFQALIPGFMAEVMQR
;
A
#
# COMPACT_ATOMS: atom_id res chain seq x y z
N MET A 1 29.38 31.88 -4.71
CA MET A 1 29.57 30.53 -4.13
C MET A 1 28.40 29.66 -4.56
N ALA A 2 28.53 28.94 -5.67
CA ALA A 2 27.49 28.05 -6.19
C ALA A 2 27.80 26.61 -5.73
N SER A 3 27.05 26.11 -4.76
CA SER A 3 27.25 24.76 -4.23
C SER A 3 26.57 23.73 -5.15
N ASN A 4 27.45 22.97 -5.79
CA ASN A 4 27.21 21.80 -6.60
C ASN A 4 26.43 20.71 -5.85
N ARG A 5 25.38 20.15 -6.46
CA ARG A 5 24.89 18.79 -6.12
C ARG A 5 24.11 18.17 -7.30
N PRO A 6 24.73 17.31 -8.12
CA PRO A 6 23.97 16.45 -8.99
C PRO A 6 23.53 15.21 -8.19
N LYS A 7 22.26 15.15 -7.77
CA LYS A 7 21.63 13.86 -7.44
C LYS A 7 20.97 13.33 -8.70
N THR A 8 21.76 12.69 -9.55
CA THR A 8 21.23 11.85 -10.62
C THR A 8 20.53 10.65 -9.98
N ALA A 9 19.20 10.74 -9.85
CA ALA A 9 18.40 9.56 -9.55
C ALA A 9 18.57 8.58 -10.72
N ARG A 10 19.41 7.56 -10.53
CA ARG A 10 19.58 6.46 -11.51
C ARG A 10 18.20 5.87 -11.78
N LYS A 11 17.74 5.94 -13.04
CA LYS A 11 16.48 5.35 -13.46
C LYS A 11 16.52 3.84 -13.25
N PRO A 12 15.41 3.27 -12.75
CA PRO A 12 15.10 1.86 -12.81
C PRO A 12 15.66 1.04 -13.95
N LYS A 13 16.44 -0.03 -13.73
CA LYS A 13 16.50 -1.09 -14.75
C LYS A 13 15.13 -1.82 -14.78
N PRO A 14 14.54 -2.10 -15.96
CA PRO A 14 13.17 -2.62 -16.05
C PRO A 14 12.87 -3.98 -15.38
N ASN A 15 13.90 -4.76 -15.03
CA ASN A 15 13.77 -6.18 -14.63
C ASN A 15 14.32 -6.48 -13.22
N GLU A 16 14.47 -5.48 -12.36
CA GLU A 16 14.88 -5.72 -10.98
C GLU A 16 13.65 -6.04 -10.13
N PRO A 17 13.63 -7.17 -9.40
CA PRO A 17 12.54 -7.49 -8.49
C PRO A 17 12.40 -6.36 -7.47
N ARG A 18 11.19 -5.81 -7.37
CA ARG A 18 10.88 -4.63 -6.56
C ARG A 18 9.66 -4.94 -5.73
N VAL A 19 9.79 -4.72 -4.42
CA VAL A 19 8.65 -4.70 -3.50
C VAL A 19 7.58 -3.78 -4.11
N PRO A 20 6.35 -4.27 -4.33
CA PRO A 20 5.30 -3.45 -4.91
C PRO A 20 5.06 -2.22 -4.05
N LYS A 21 4.91 -1.04 -4.67
CA LYS A 21 4.69 0.23 -3.93
C LYS A 21 3.48 0.16 -2.99
N ILE A 22 2.50 -0.68 -3.29
CA ILE A 22 1.32 -0.88 -2.44
C ILE A 22 1.67 -1.47 -1.07
N VAL A 23 2.74 -2.26 -0.96
CA VAL A 23 3.23 -2.79 0.33
C VAL A 23 3.67 -1.65 1.23
N GLU A 24 4.49 -0.74 0.69
CA GLU A 24 4.96 0.44 1.41
C GLU A 24 3.80 1.37 1.78
N THR A 25 2.84 1.56 0.86
CA THR A 25 1.64 2.37 1.15
C THR A 25 0.80 1.76 2.29
N LEU A 26 0.63 0.43 2.32
CA LEU A 26 -0.10 -0.25 3.39
C LEU A 26 0.63 -0.14 4.73
N LYS A 27 1.95 -0.31 4.75
CA LYS A 27 2.77 -0.09 5.96
C LYS A 27 2.60 1.33 6.51
N ARG A 28 2.60 2.34 5.64
CA ARG A 28 2.32 3.72 6.04
C ARG A 28 0.93 3.90 6.61
N ALA A 29 -0.09 3.27 6.01
CA ALA A 29 -1.44 3.32 6.53
C ALA A 29 -1.53 2.76 7.96
N MET A 30 -0.82 1.65 8.24
CA MET A 30 -0.78 1.04 9.57
C MET A 30 -0.04 1.93 10.58
N ALA A 31 1.08 2.54 10.17
CA ALA A 31 1.80 3.49 11.02
C ALA A 31 0.94 4.73 11.36
N PHE A 32 0.26 5.29 10.37
CA PHE A 32 -0.66 6.41 10.56
C PHE A 32 -1.83 6.06 11.46
N GLN A 33 -2.39 4.86 11.31
CA GLN A 33 -3.43 4.36 12.22
C GLN A 33 -2.92 4.31 13.67
N ALA A 34 -1.72 3.78 13.91
CA ALA A 34 -1.14 3.71 15.25
C ALA A 34 -0.88 5.11 15.85
N GLN A 35 -0.43 6.07 15.06
CA GLN A 35 -0.24 7.47 15.51
C GLN A 35 -1.56 8.14 15.89
N LEU A 36 -2.64 7.87 15.15
CA LEU A 36 -3.97 8.39 15.45
C LEU A 36 -4.57 7.71 16.70
N GLU A 37 -4.43 6.40 16.83
CA GLU A 37 -4.96 5.62 17.96
C GLU A 37 -4.22 5.90 19.27
N SER A 38 -2.91 6.16 19.21
CA SER A 38 -2.11 6.56 20.37
C SER A 38 -2.32 8.02 20.78
N GLY A 39 -2.96 8.83 19.93
CA GLY A 39 -3.14 10.27 20.14
C GLY A 39 -1.89 11.11 19.88
N GLU A 40 -0.80 10.52 19.36
CA GLU A 40 0.41 11.25 18.92
C GLU A 40 0.05 12.29 17.85
N ILE A 41 -0.85 11.92 16.92
CA ILE A 41 -1.41 12.82 15.93
C ILE A 41 -2.93 12.90 16.15
N PRO A 42 -3.50 14.10 16.41
CA PRO A 42 -4.92 14.21 16.78
C PRO A 42 -5.91 13.93 15.65
N SER A 43 -5.50 14.11 14.39
CA SER A 43 -6.41 13.98 13.26
C SER A 43 -5.71 13.67 11.94
N GLN A 44 -6.45 13.16 10.95
CA GLN A 44 -5.95 13.02 9.59
C GLN A 44 -5.58 14.36 8.93
N ALA A 45 -6.16 15.48 9.39
CA ALA A 45 -5.80 16.81 8.91
C ALA A 45 -4.42 17.23 9.43
N ASP A 46 -4.08 16.87 10.67
CA ASP A 46 -2.76 17.11 11.25
C ASP A 46 -1.71 16.19 10.62
N LEU A 47 -2.09 14.94 10.36
CA LEU A 47 -1.26 14.00 9.60
C LEU A 47 -0.91 14.53 8.20
N ALA A 48 -1.87 15.16 7.51
CA ALA A 48 -1.63 15.81 6.22
C ALA A 48 -0.62 16.97 6.33
N ARG A 49 -0.69 17.77 7.40
CA ARG A 49 0.25 18.87 7.66
C ARG A 49 1.66 18.33 7.95
N GLU A 50 1.76 17.33 8.82
CA GLU A 50 3.04 16.73 9.25
C GLU A 50 3.77 16.04 8.11
N THR A 51 3.03 15.29 7.29
CA THR A 51 3.63 14.52 6.18
C THR A 51 3.82 15.35 4.91
N GLY A 52 3.23 16.55 4.83
CA GLY A 52 3.15 17.36 3.61
C GLY A 52 2.27 16.77 2.51
N LEU A 53 1.50 15.71 2.78
CA LEU A 53 0.59 15.10 1.83
C LEU A 53 -0.75 15.82 1.80
N SER A 54 -1.43 15.81 0.65
CA SER A 54 -2.80 16.32 0.58
C SER A 54 -3.74 15.48 1.44
N ARG A 55 -4.80 16.10 1.98
CA ARG A 55 -5.84 15.39 2.75
C ARG A 55 -6.44 14.24 1.96
N ALA A 56 -6.73 14.45 0.68
CA ALA A 56 -7.23 13.40 -0.19
C ALA A 56 -6.26 12.21 -0.29
N ARG A 57 -4.95 12.46 -0.35
CA ARG A 57 -3.95 11.40 -0.36
C ARG A 57 -3.89 10.66 0.98
N ILE A 58 -3.94 11.37 2.11
CA ILE A 58 -4.06 10.75 3.43
C ILE A 58 -5.28 9.83 3.49
N THR A 59 -6.45 10.31 3.07
CA THR A 59 -7.68 9.50 3.05
C THR A 59 -7.53 8.25 2.17
N GLN A 60 -6.90 8.35 0.99
CA GLN A 60 -6.63 7.20 0.14
C GLN A 60 -5.75 6.15 0.82
N ILE A 61 -4.70 6.59 1.50
CA ILE A 61 -3.80 5.72 2.26
C ILE A 61 -4.56 5.06 3.41
N MET A 62 -5.29 5.84 4.21
CA MET A 62 -6.06 5.35 5.36
C MET A 62 -7.16 4.37 4.95
N ASN A 63 -7.76 4.53 3.77
CA ASN A 63 -8.74 3.57 3.28
C ASN A 63 -8.17 2.17 3.08
N LEU A 64 -6.86 1.99 2.91
CA LEU A 64 -6.25 0.65 2.82
C LEU A 64 -6.40 -0.16 4.12
N ILE A 65 -6.63 0.48 5.26
CA ILE A 65 -6.92 -0.21 6.54
C ILE A 65 -8.27 -0.94 6.50
N LYS A 66 -9.22 -0.46 5.68
CA LYS A 66 -10.54 -1.06 5.51
C LYS A 66 -10.53 -2.34 4.66
N LEU A 67 -9.36 -2.69 4.12
CA LEU A 67 -9.19 -3.96 3.43
C LEU A 67 -9.32 -5.11 4.42
N HIS A 68 -9.98 -6.18 3.98
CA HIS A 68 -10.09 -7.41 4.73
C HIS A 68 -8.71 -7.85 5.27
N PRO A 69 -8.58 -8.25 6.55
CA PRO A 69 -7.29 -8.58 7.16
C PRO A 69 -6.42 -9.52 6.31
N ARG A 70 -7.03 -10.56 5.73
CA ARG A 70 -6.33 -11.51 4.83
C ARG A 70 -5.71 -10.84 3.60
N ILE A 71 -6.36 -9.83 3.03
CA ILE A 71 -5.84 -9.06 1.88
C ILE A 71 -4.64 -8.24 2.34
N ARG A 72 -4.72 -7.61 3.52
CA ARG A 72 -3.61 -6.84 4.10
C ARG A 72 -2.39 -7.72 4.36
N GLU A 73 -2.58 -8.87 5.00
CA GLU A 73 -1.52 -9.88 5.22
C GLU A 73 -0.87 -10.32 3.92
N THR A 74 -1.68 -10.63 2.91
CA THR A 74 -1.20 -11.01 1.59
C THR A 74 -0.32 -9.91 0.99
N ILE A 75 -0.80 -8.67 0.98
CA ILE A 75 -0.07 -7.54 0.42
C ILE A 75 1.26 -7.37 1.15
N LEU A 76 1.28 -7.48 2.49
CA LEU A 76 2.51 -7.40 3.28
C LEU A 76 3.50 -8.53 2.99
N GLY A 77 3.00 -9.71 2.60
CA GLY A 77 3.80 -10.87 2.20
C GLY A 77 4.36 -10.81 0.78
N LEU A 78 4.04 -9.78 -0.02
CA LEU A 78 4.59 -9.63 -1.38
C LEU A 78 6.06 -9.19 -1.34
N THR A 79 6.98 -10.15 -1.38
CA THR A 79 8.44 -9.91 -1.44
C THR A 79 8.97 -9.82 -2.86
N ASP A 80 8.33 -10.52 -3.80
CA ASP A 80 8.55 -10.44 -5.24
C ASP A 80 7.23 -10.78 -5.93
N THR A 81 6.86 -10.12 -7.04
CA THR A 81 5.61 -10.48 -7.74
C THR A 81 5.91 -11.60 -8.73
N PRO A 82 5.49 -12.86 -8.47
CA PRO A 82 6.03 -14.04 -9.17
C PRO A 82 5.86 -14.01 -10.69
N ASN A 83 4.93 -13.19 -11.21
CA ASN A 83 4.58 -13.16 -12.63
C ASN A 83 4.72 -11.76 -13.26
N GLY A 84 5.52 -10.86 -12.68
CA GLY A 84 5.57 -9.46 -13.15
C GLY A 84 4.24 -8.70 -12.97
N LEU A 85 3.36 -9.23 -12.11
CA LEU A 85 2.10 -8.59 -11.71
C LEU A 85 2.42 -7.22 -11.12
N LYS A 86 2.00 -6.17 -11.81
CA LYS A 86 2.12 -4.78 -11.34
C LYS A 86 0.94 -4.46 -10.43
N LEU A 87 0.88 -5.05 -9.24
CA LEU A 87 -0.14 -4.70 -8.25
C LEU A 87 0.11 -3.29 -7.72
N GLY A 88 -0.50 -2.31 -8.38
CA GLY A 88 -0.54 -0.92 -7.94
C GLY A 88 -1.73 -0.62 -7.02
N GLU A 89 -1.63 0.51 -6.32
CA GLU A 89 -2.69 0.99 -5.41
C GLU A 89 -4.06 1.14 -6.10
N HIS A 90 -4.09 1.53 -7.38
CA HIS A 90 -5.34 1.71 -8.12
C HIS A 90 -6.14 0.41 -8.30
N HIS A 91 -5.50 -0.76 -8.24
CA HIS A 91 -6.20 -2.05 -8.28
C HIS A 91 -6.84 -2.39 -6.93
N VAL A 92 -6.19 -2.00 -5.83
CA VAL A 92 -6.57 -2.41 -4.47
C VAL A 92 -7.53 -1.42 -3.83
N ARG A 93 -7.36 -0.11 -4.09
CA ARG A 93 -8.18 0.94 -3.47
C ARG A 93 -9.70 0.78 -3.71
N PRO A 94 -10.18 0.38 -4.90
CA PRO A 94 -11.61 0.14 -5.11
C PRO A 94 -12.18 -0.99 -4.27
N LEU A 95 -11.34 -1.90 -3.75
CA LEU A 95 -11.80 -2.99 -2.90
C LEU A 95 -12.19 -2.48 -1.51
N ALA A 96 -11.54 -1.44 -0.99
CA ALA A 96 -11.76 -0.92 0.36
C ALA A 96 -13.17 -0.36 0.62
N VAL A 97 -14.02 -0.25 -0.41
CA VAL A 97 -15.42 0.19 -0.29
C VAL A 97 -16.43 -0.96 -0.46
N LEU A 98 -15.95 -2.18 -0.73
CA LEU A 98 -16.79 -3.36 -0.93
C LEU A 98 -17.01 -4.13 0.37
N SER A 99 -18.01 -5.03 0.37
CA SER A 99 -18.20 -6.00 1.44
C SER A 99 -17.02 -6.96 1.55
N ASP A 100 -16.77 -7.52 2.73
CA ASP A 100 -15.63 -8.44 2.96
C ASP A 100 -15.58 -9.61 1.95
N LYS A 101 -16.76 -10.19 1.65
CA LYS A 101 -16.88 -11.28 0.67
C LYS A 101 -16.49 -10.82 -0.74
N ASP A 102 -16.94 -9.63 -1.15
CA ASP A 102 -16.64 -9.07 -2.47
C ASP A 102 -15.18 -8.64 -2.56
N GLN A 103 -14.60 -8.13 -1.47
CA GLN A 103 -13.19 -7.80 -1.40
C GLN A 103 -12.32 -9.02 -1.69
N LEU A 104 -12.56 -10.12 -0.99
CA LEU A 104 -11.80 -11.37 -1.17
C LEU A 104 -11.96 -11.91 -2.59
N SER A 105 -13.18 -11.98 -3.09
CA SER A 105 -13.48 -12.50 -4.43
C SER A 105 -12.81 -11.69 -5.54
N ARG A 106 -12.88 -10.35 -5.45
CA ARG A 106 -12.25 -9.45 -6.42
C ARG A 106 -10.72 -9.46 -6.30
N PHE A 107 -10.19 -9.54 -5.09
CA PHE A 107 -8.75 -9.61 -4.87
C PHE A 107 -8.16 -10.92 -5.40
N GLN A 108 -8.84 -12.04 -5.22
CA GLN A 108 -8.46 -13.33 -5.80
C GLN A 108 -8.40 -13.28 -7.33
N ALA A 109 -9.34 -12.58 -7.97
CA ALA A 109 -9.32 -12.38 -9.42
C ALA A 109 -8.14 -11.51 -9.91
N LEU A 110 -7.61 -10.62 -9.07
CA LEU A 110 -6.43 -9.78 -9.40
C LEU A 110 -5.11 -10.54 -9.31
N ILE A 111 -5.05 -11.61 -8.50
CA ILE A 111 -3.83 -12.39 -8.29
C ILE A 111 -4.17 -13.89 -8.38
N PRO A 112 -4.55 -14.41 -9.56
CA PRO A 112 -4.80 -15.83 -9.74
C PRO A 112 -3.53 -16.62 -9.42
N GLY A 113 -3.64 -17.62 -8.53
CA GLY A 113 -2.52 -18.49 -8.13
C GLY A 113 -1.85 -18.13 -6.80
N PHE A 114 -1.70 -16.85 -6.43
CA PHE A 114 -1.05 -16.47 -5.16
C PHE A 114 -1.92 -16.79 -3.94
N MET A 115 -3.24 -16.65 -4.06
CA MET A 115 -4.18 -17.01 -2.99
C MET A 115 -4.23 -18.51 -2.70
N ALA A 116 -3.98 -19.37 -3.69
CA ALA A 116 -4.00 -20.82 -3.49
C ALA A 116 -2.82 -21.29 -2.62
N GLU A 117 -1.69 -20.60 -2.69
CA GLU A 117 -0.48 -20.92 -1.91
C GLU A 117 -0.55 -20.35 -0.48
N VAL A 118 -1.16 -19.17 -0.31
CA VAL A 118 -1.41 -18.57 1.00
C VAL A 118 -2.54 -19.29 1.76
N MET A 119 -3.53 -19.90 1.08
CA MET A 119 -4.63 -20.64 1.70
C MET A 119 -4.28 -22.05 2.22
N GLN A 120 -3.07 -22.57 1.98
CA GLN A 120 -2.63 -23.89 2.48
C GLN A 120 -1.72 -23.82 3.72
N ARG A 121 -1.60 -22.64 4.35
CA ARG A 121 -0.78 -22.41 5.55
C ARG A 121 -1.62 -21.93 6.72
#